data_AF-U1NK25-F1
#
_entry.id   AF-U1NK25-F1
#
_cell.length_a   1.000
_cell.length_b   1.000
_cell.length_c   1.000
_cell.angle_alpha   90.00
_cell.angle_beta   90.00
_cell.angle_gamma   90.00
#
_symmetry.space_group_name_H-M   'P 1'
#
loop_
_entity.id
_entity.type
_entity.pdbx_description
1 polymer ?
#
loop_
_entity_poly.entity_id
_entity_poly.type
_entity_poly.pdbx_seq_one_letter_code
_entity_poly.pdbx_strand_id
1 'polypeptide(L)'
;MTDENTNTIKQRVKTPAVPTERTRKDITRQTHRIKEDLFQTRVGKQDSELTDVAGIGQNTAKTLRQNGYTRPDQLARASPGALQEIEGIGSATADDLIDAAAVSIRANFEELTDLDGVGPSIRRQLNESGIRDPHELRGKTQDEIAAIDGIGPTRAAKIRAAVEFEAPSQATTSNITPRTTSDTEVLRETRAVNLAAFNNVLKTPDVDQDRGVAPTANNVFTRGSDRQKDN
;
A
#
# COMPACT_ATOMS: atom_id res chain seq x y z
N MET A 1 3.01 0.37 67.04
CA MET A 1 3.69 1.57 66.53
C MET A 1 4.51 1.13 65.33
N THR A 2 3.96 1.31 64.14
CA THR A 2 4.65 1.11 62.86
C THR A 2 4.21 2.25 61.97
N ASP A 3 5.04 3.29 61.92
CA ASP A 3 4.80 4.47 61.09
C ASP A 3 5.14 4.12 59.64
N GLU A 4 4.13 4.11 58.78
CA GLU A 4 4.28 3.94 57.34
C GLU A 4 4.82 5.23 56.72
N ASN A 5 6.03 5.15 56.17
CA ASN A 5 6.73 6.23 55.51
C ASN A 5 6.16 6.45 54.09
N THR A 6 5.13 7.29 53.96
CA THR A 6 4.60 7.72 52.67
C THR A 6 5.48 8.80 52.03
N ASN A 7 6.56 8.38 51.36
CA ASN A 7 7.41 9.28 50.58
C ASN A 7 6.69 9.71 49.28
N THR A 8 5.87 10.76 49.40
CA THR A 8 5.18 11.41 48.28
C THR A 8 6.18 12.27 47.50
N ILE A 9 6.77 11.72 46.42
CA ILE A 9 7.58 12.49 45.48
C ILE A 9 6.64 13.41 44.68
N LYS A 10 6.43 14.63 45.18
CA LYS A 10 5.76 15.71 44.43
C LYS A 10 6.70 16.18 43.32
N GLN A 11 6.70 15.50 42.17
CA GLN A 11 7.33 16.04 40.96
C GLN A 11 6.58 17.32 40.58
N ARG A 12 7.18 18.48 40.88
CA ARG A 12 6.71 19.76 40.35
C ARG A 12 6.93 19.72 38.84
N VAL A 13 5.86 19.46 38.09
CA VAL A 13 5.85 19.64 36.63
C VAL A 13 6.16 21.11 36.37
N LYS A 14 7.35 21.38 35.85
CA LYS A 14 7.77 22.74 35.51
C LYS A 14 6.96 23.16 34.29
N THR A 15 6.00 24.07 34.48
CA THR A 15 5.22 24.62 33.37
C THR A 15 6.17 25.21 32.33
N PRO A 16 6.03 24.85 31.04
CA PRO A 16 6.88 25.42 30.01
C PRO A 16 6.71 26.94 29.97
N ALA A 17 7.81 27.65 29.70
CA ALA A 17 7.78 29.10 29.59
C ALA A 17 6.78 29.54 28.51
N VAL A 18 5.98 30.57 28.81
CA VAL A 18 5.04 31.13 27.85
C VAL A 18 5.84 31.68 26.66
N PRO A 19 5.50 31.28 25.42
CA PRO A 19 6.23 31.75 24.25
C PRO A 19 6.07 33.26 24.10
N THR A 20 7.20 33.93 23.83
CA THR A 20 7.26 35.38 23.60
C THR A 20 6.43 35.77 22.38
N GLU A 21 6.03 37.05 22.27
CA GLU A 21 5.25 37.54 21.12
C GLU A 21 5.93 37.29 19.77
N ARG A 22 7.26 37.37 19.74
CA ARG A 22 8.06 37.06 18.54
C ARG A 22 7.90 35.60 18.13
N THR A 23 8.03 34.69 19.10
CA THR A 23 7.83 33.26 18.89
C THR A 23 6.39 32.94 18.46
N ARG A 24 5.38 33.61 19.04
CA ARG A 24 3.97 33.46 18.63
C ARG A 24 3.78 33.86 17.16
N LYS A 25 4.35 34.99 16.75
CA LYS A 25 4.25 35.49 15.37
C LYS A 25 4.92 34.56 14.37
N ASP A 26 6.07 33.99 14.72
CA ASP A 26 6.80 33.05 13.87
C ASP A 26 6.03 31.73 13.73
N ILE A 27 5.44 31.22 14.81
CA ILE A 27 4.55 30.05 14.77
C ILE A 27 3.32 30.33 13.89
N THR A 28 2.71 31.51 13.99
CA THR A 28 1.56 31.87 13.14
C THR A 28 1.93 31.91 11.65
N ARG A 29 3.09 32.46 11.29
CA ARG A 29 3.57 32.46 9.89
C ARG A 29 3.86 31.05 9.38
N GLN A 30 4.49 30.22 10.22
CA GLN A 30 4.84 28.85 9.88
C GLN A 30 3.59 27.98 9.72
N THR A 31 2.58 28.15 10.60
CA THR A 31 1.29 27.45 10.48
C THR A 31 0.51 27.88 9.24
N HIS A 32 0.56 29.15 8.81
CA HIS A 32 -0.08 29.57 7.56
C HIS A 32 0.62 28.94 6.34
N ARG A 33 1.96 28.98 6.28
CA ARG A 33 2.73 28.28 5.23
C ARG A 33 2.43 26.78 5.14
N ILE A 34 2.25 26.11 6.28
CA ILE A 34 1.94 24.68 6.33
C ILE A 34 0.48 24.41 5.89
N LYS A 35 -0.46 25.32 6.19
CA LYS A 35 -1.86 25.19 5.77
C LYS A 35 -2.05 25.35 4.28
N GLU A 36 -1.26 26.20 3.63
CA GLU A 36 -1.45 26.52 2.21
C GLU A 36 -0.80 25.52 1.24
N ASP A 37 0.30 24.85 1.58
CA ASP A 37 1.18 24.31 0.52
C ASP A 37 1.41 22.78 0.51
N LEU A 38 1.04 22.02 1.54
CA LEU A 38 1.48 20.61 1.66
C LEU A 38 0.40 19.55 1.77
N PHE A 39 -0.84 19.92 2.11
CA PHE A 39 -1.94 18.95 2.22
C PHE A 39 -2.90 18.93 1.03
N GLN A 40 -2.87 19.92 0.13
CA GLN A 40 -3.69 19.88 -1.08
C GLN A 40 -2.93 19.37 -2.31
N THR A 41 -1.61 19.55 -2.37
CA THR A 41 -0.82 19.24 -3.57
C THR A 41 -0.29 17.80 -3.63
N ARG A 42 -0.39 17.02 -2.54
CA ARG A 42 0.12 15.64 -2.46
C ARG A 42 -0.90 14.59 -2.03
N VAL A 43 -2.18 14.94 -1.89
CA VAL A 43 -3.22 13.90 -1.94
C VAL A 43 -3.31 13.49 -3.40
N GLY A 44 -3.08 12.20 -3.65
CA GLY A 44 -2.78 11.64 -4.95
C GLY A 44 -3.71 12.12 -6.06
N LYS A 45 -3.08 12.58 -7.14
CA LYS A 45 -3.69 12.92 -8.43
C LYS A 45 -4.13 11.64 -9.19
N GLN A 46 -4.87 10.76 -8.50
CA GLN A 46 -5.40 9.51 -9.04
C GLN A 46 -6.87 9.28 -8.72
N ASP A 47 -7.54 10.25 -8.13
CA ASP A 47 -8.99 10.27 -8.15
C ASP A 47 -9.39 10.93 -9.48
N SER A 48 -9.85 10.12 -10.44
CA SER A 48 -10.37 10.64 -11.72
C SER A 48 -11.27 11.83 -11.45
N GLU A 49 -10.95 12.98 -12.05
CA GLU A 49 -11.75 14.15 -11.82
C GLU A 49 -13.08 13.99 -12.55
N LEU A 50 -14.15 14.59 -12.00
CA LEU A 50 -15.42 14.66 -12.72
C LEU A 50 -15.27 15.28 -14.11
N THR A 51 -14.29 16.16 -14.30
CA THR A 51 -13.98 16.78 -15.59
C THR A 51 -13.34 15.84 -16.61
N ASP A 52 -12.86 14.67 -16.18
CA ASP A 52 -12.32 13.64 -17.08
C ASP A 52 -13.44 12.76 -17.66
N VAL A 53 -14.67 12.93 -17.17
CA VAL A 53 -15.85 12.24 -17.70
C VAL A 53 -16.35 12.95 -18.95
N ALA A 54 -16.54 12.18 -20.01
CA ALA A 54 -17.06 12.71 -21.27
C ALA A 54 -18.41 13.41 -21.05
N GLY A 55 -18.55 14.63 -21.56
CA GLY A 55 -19.77 15.44 -21.39
C GLY A 55 -19.81 16.28 -20.11
N ILE A 56 -18.86 16.14 -19.18
CA ILE A 56 -18.78 16.97 -17.98
C ILE A 56 -17.80 18.13 -18.17
N GLY A 57 -18.34 19.34 -18.29
CA GLY A 57 -17.54 20.57 -18.25
C GLY A 57 -17.22 21.01 -16.81
N GLN A 58 -16.31 21.98 -16.68
CA GLN A 58 -15.92 22.56 -15.37
C GLN A 58 -17.11 23.09 -14.54
N ASN A 59 -18.09 23.72 -15.21
CA ASN A 59 -19.29 24.24 -14.54
C ASN A 59 -20.21 23.13 -14.04
N THR A 60 -20.41 22.09 -14.87
CA THR A 60 -21.21 20.91 -14.50
C THR A 60 -20.53 20.17 -13.35
N ALA A 61 -19.22 19.93 -13.44
CA ALA A 61 -18.43 19.33 -12.37
C ALA A 61 -18.53 20.13 -11.06
N LYS A 62 -18.48 21.46 -11.12
CA LYS A 62 -18.65 22.31 -9.94
C LYS A 62 -20.03 22.15 -9.31
N THR A 63 -21.07 22.11 -10.13
CA THR A 63 -22.46 21.94 -9.66
C THR A 63 -22.67 20.56 -9.04
N LEU A 64 -22.15 19.51 -9.68
CA LEU A 64 -22.16 18.15 -9.14
C LEU A 64 -21.44 18.06 -7.78
N ARG A 65 -20.26 18.68 -7.66
CA ARG A 65 -19.50 18.77 -6.40
C ARG A 65 -20.27 19.46 -5.30
N GLN A 66 -21.00 20.54 -5.62
CA GLN A 66 -21.85 21.26 -4.66
C GLN A 66 -23.02 20.39 -4.17
N ASN A 67 -23.47 19.44 -4.98
CA ASN A 67 -24.51 18.46 -4.64
C ASN A 67 -23.93 17.15 -4.05
N GLY A 68 -22.64 17.13 -3.70
CA GLY A 68 -22.01 15.99 -3.01
C GLY A 68 -21.44 14.91 -3.92
N TYR A 69 -21.63 15.01 -5.24
CA TYR A 69 -20.97 14.13 -6.22
C TYR A 69 -19.58 14.70 -6.49
N THR A 70 -18.57 14.11 -5.85
CA THR A 70 -17.17 14.55 -5.97
C THR A 70 -16.35 13.68 -6.91
N ARG A 71 -16.81 12.45 -7.16
CA ARG A 71 -16.10 11.41 -7.91
C ARG A 71 -16.97 10.79 -8.99
N PRO A 72 -16.39 10.34 -10.11
CA PRO A 72 -17.11 9.57 -11.13
C PRO A 72 -17.81 8.33 -10.58
N ASP A 73 -17.21 7.61 -9.62
CA ASP A 73 -17.82 6.44 -8.96
C ASP A 73 -19.16 6.77 -8.28
N GLN A 74 -19.22 7.91 -7.58
CA GLN A 74 -20.46 8.37 -6.96
C GLN A 74 -21.52 8.71 -8.01
N LEU A 75 -21.10 9.26 -9.15
CA LEU A 75 -21.99 9.62 -10.26
C LEU A 75 -22.56 8.36 -10.94
N ALA A 76 -21.72 7.36 -11.19
CA ALA A 76 -22.14 6.10 -11.82
C ALA A 76 -23.09 5.26 -10.95
N ARG A 77 -23.03 5.42 -9.62
CA ARG A 77 -23.96 4.77 -8.67
C ARG A 77 -25.20 5.60 -8.40
N ALA A 78 -25.25 6.85 -8.85
CA ALA A 78 -26.40 7.71 -8.65
C ALA A 78 -27.60 7.20 -9.44
N SER A 79 -28.81 7.48 -8.96
CA SER A 79 -30.01 7.25 -9.75
C SER A 79 -30.24 8.41 -10.72
N PRO A 80 -30.85 8.18 -11.90
CA PRO A 80 -31.17 9.26 -12.84
C PRO A 80 -32.04 10.35 -12.19
N GLY A 81 -32.97 9.98 -11.31
CA GLY A 81 -33.82 10.93 -10.58
C GLY A 81 -33.02 11.85 -9.66
N ALA A 82 -32.03 11.33 -8.93
CA ALA A 82 -31.19 12.13 -8.04
C ALA A 82 -30.33 13.16 -8.79
N LEU A 83 -29.99 12.89 -10.05
CA LEU A 83 -29.26 13.85 -10.89
C LEU A 83 -30.18 14.90 -11.52
N GLN A 84 -31.44 14.54 -11.80
CA GLN A 84 -32.44 15.48 -12.35
C GLN A 84 -32.86 16.57 -11.36
N GLU A 85 -32.67 16.34 -10.05
CA GLU A 85 -32.88 17.38 -9.02
C GLU A 85 -31.85 18.52 -9.13
N ILE A 86 -30.73 18.28 -9.82
CA ILE A 86 -29.67 19.26 -10.00
C ILE A 86 -30.01 20.19 -11.16
N GLU A 87 -29.92 21.49 -10.91
CA GLU A 87 -30.18 22.53 -11.91
C GLU A 87 -29.32 22.32 -13.18
N GLY A 88 -29.99 22.26 -14.33
CA GLY A 88 -29.34 22.11 -15.62
C GLY A 88 -29.08 20.66 -16.08
N ILE A 89 -29.51 19.65 -15.33
CA ILE A 89 -29.43 18.24 -15.73
C ILE A 89 -30.83 17.72 -16.09
N GLY A 90 -31.06 17.45 -17.38
CA GLY A 90 -32.29 16.80 -17.85
C GLY A 90 -32.21 15.27 -17.76
N SER A 91 -33.35 14.57 -17.95
CA SER A 91 -33.40 13.10 -17.88
C SER A 91 -32.39 12.41 -18.79
N ALA A 92 -32.32 12.82 -20.07
CA ALA A 92 -31.38 12.23 -21.02
C ALA A 92 -29.92 12.50 -20.61
N THR A 93 -29.63 13.72 -20.17
CA THR A 93 -28.29 14.09 -19.70
C THR A 93 -27.91 13.32 -18.43
N ALA A 94 -28.84 13.07 -17.52
CA ALA A 94 -28.59 12.28 -16.32
C ALA A 94 -28.15 10.85 -16.68
N ASP A 95 -28.86 10.19 -17.60
CA ASP A 95 -28.51 8.85 -18.07
C ASP A 95 -27.14 8.85 -18.77
N ASP A 96 -26.92 9.80 -19.70
CA ASP A 96 -25.63 9.94 -20.40
C ASP A 96 -24.47 10.16 -19.43
N LEU A 97 -24.67 10.92 -18.35
CA LEU A 97 -23.66 11.19 -17.34
C LEU A 97 -23.33 9.96 -16.48
N ILE A 98 -24.33 9.15 -16.14
CA ILE A 98 -24.14 7.89 -15.41
C ILE A 98 -23.33 6.92 -16.27
N ASP A 99 -23.70 6.77 -17.55
CA ASP A 99 -23.03 5.89 -18.49
C ASP A 99 -21.60 6.37 -18.77
N ALA A 100 -21.42 7.67 -19.02
CA ALA A 100 -20.10 8.25 -19.24
C ALA A 100 -19.20 8.08 -18.00
N ALA A 101 -19.74 8.27 -16.80
CA ALA A 101 -18.99 8.03 -15.57
C ALA A 101 -18.59 6.56 -15.43
N ALA A 102 -19.50 5.62 -15.73
CA ALA A 102 -19.20 4.19 -15.73
C ALA A 102 -18.09 3.81 -16.73
N VAL A 103 -18.07 4.46 -17.90
CA VAL A 103 -17.00 4.28 -18.89
C VAL A 103 -15.68 4.88 -18.40
N SER A 104 -15.69 6.11 -17.87
CA SER A 104 -14.48 6.76 -17.34
C SER A 104 -13.90 6.04 -16.14
N ILE A 105 -14.73 5.43 -15.30
CA ILE A 105 -14.34 4.48 -14.26
C ILE A 105 -13.55 3.35 -14.93
N ARG A 106 -14.16 2.58 -15.83
CA ARG A 106 -13.51 1.45 -16.50
C ARG A 106 -12.22 1.81 -17.24
N ALA A 107 -12.14 3.01 -17.80
CA ALA A 107 -10.95 3.47 -18.52
C ALA A 107 -9.79 3.89 -17.59
N ASN A 108 -10.10 4.26 -16.34
CA ASN A 108 -9.10 4.71 -15.36
C ASN A 108 -8.74 3.64 -14.33
N PHE A 109 -9.57 2.60 -14.13
CA PHE A 109 -9.17 1.44 -13.36
C PHE A 109 -8.25 0.57 -14.22
N GLU A 110 -7.06 0.25 -13.69
CA GLU A 110 -6.29 -0.90 -14.16
C GLU A 110 -7.22 -2.10 -14.22
N GLU A 111 -7.26 -2.79 -15.36
CA GLU A 111 -8.04 -4.01 -15.41
C GLU A 111 -7.38 -5.03 -14.48
N LEU A 112 -8.18 -5.86 -13.82
CA LEU A 112 -7.63 -7.00 -13.07
C LEU A 112 -6.67 -7.84 -13.93
N THR A 113 -6.91 -7.92 -15.24
CA THR A 113 -6.08 -8.61 -16.23
C THR A 113 -4.72 -7.97 -16.51
N ASP A 114 -4.50 -6.72 -16.11
CA ASP A 114 -3.21 -6.05 -16.25
C ASP A 114 -2.25 -6.44 -15.12
N LEU A 115 -2.76 -6.99 -14.01
CA LEU A 115 -1.96 -7.45 -12.88
C LEU A 115 -1.21 -8.75 -13.21
N ASP A 116 0.07 -8.80 -12.83
CA ASP A 116 0.86 -10.01 -12.99
C ASP A 116 0.24 -11.22 -12.26
N GLY A 117 0.06 -12.30 -13.00
CA GLY A 117 -0.58 -13.52 -12.50
C GLY A 117 -2.11 -13.55 -12.59
N VAL A 118 -2.77 -12.51 -13.11
CA VAL A 118 -4.21 -12.49 -13.34
C VAL A 118 -4.53 -12.67 -14.83
N GLY A 119 -4.85 -13.91 -15.20
CA GLY A 119 -5.40 -14.20 -16.54
C GLY A 119 -6.92 -14.01 -16.62
N PRO A 120 -7.52 -14.13 -17.82
CA PRO A 120 -8.97 -14.02 -18.02
C PRO A 120 -9.81 -14.96 -17.14
N SER A 121 -9.30 -16.17 -16.86
CA SER A 121 -9.95 -17.13 -15.98
C SER A 121 -9.94 -16.69 -14.52
N ILE A 122 -8.80 -16.17 -14.04
CA ILE A 122 -8.67 -15.67 -12.66
C ILE A 122 -9.51 -14.42 -12.47
N ARG A 123 -9.51 -13.50 -13.44
CA ARG A 123 -10.41 -12.34 -13.45
C ARG A 123 -11.87 -12.76 -13.31
N ARG A 124 -12.29 -13.84 -13.96
CA ARG A 124 -13.66 -14.36 -13.84
C ARG A 124 -13.95 -14.85 -12.42
N GLN A 125 -13.03 -15.60 -11.81
CA GLN A 125 -13.14 -16.09 -10.44
C GLN A 125 -13.18 -14.94 -9.42
N LEU A 126 -12.33 -13.92 -9.60
CA LEU A 126 -12.36 -12.69 -8.81
C LEU A 126 -13.72 -11.99 -8.94
N ASN A 127 -14.21 -11.81 -10.16
CA ASN A 127 -15.52 -11.22 -10.43
C ASN A 127 -16.68 -12.00 -9.78
N GLU A 128 -16.64 -13.34 -9.82
CA GLU A 128 -17.63 -14.23 -9.19
C GLU A 128 -17.57 -14.13 -7.65
N SER A 129 -16.38 -13.90 -7.09
CA SER A 129 -16.20 -13.61 -5.65
C SER A 129 -16.59 -12.18 -5.25
N GLY A 130 -17.06 -11.38 -6.21
CA GLY A 130 -17.46 -9.98 -6.01
C GLY A 130 -16.32 -8.97 -6.09
N ILE A 131 -15.13 -9.39 -6.51
CA ILE A 131 -13.96 -8.52 -6.70
C ILE A 131 -13.92 -8.05 -8.14
N ARG A 132 -14.17 -6.77 -8.38
CA ARG A 132 -14.26 -6.18 -9.71
C ARG A 132 -13.00 -5.46 -10.15
N ASP A 133 -12.30 -4.85 -9.21
CA ASP A 133 -11.19 -3.94 -9.50
C ASP A 133 -9.96 -4.20 -8.61
N PRO A 134 -8.74 -3.84 -9.04
CA PRO A 134 -7.51 -3.96 -8.24
C PRO A 134 -7.60 -3.27 -6.87
N HIS A 135 -8.38 -2.19 -6.78
CA HIS A 135 -8.58 -1.48 -5.51
C HIS A 135 -9.26 -2.35 -4.45
N GLU A 136 -10.18 -3.24 -4.84
CA GLU A 136 -10.85 -4.15 -3.91
C GLU A 136 -9.90 -5.26 -3.40
N LEU A 137 -8.89 -5.62 -4.21
CA LEU A 137 -7.82 -6.53 -3.79
C LEU A 137 -6.92 -5.91 -2.72
N ARG A 138 -6.72 -4.58 -2.72
CA ARG A 138 -5.91 -3.87 -1.70
C ARG A 138 -6.50 -4.02 -0.30
N GLY A 139 -7.82 -4.07 -0.20
CA GLY A 139 -8.52 -4.26 1.08
C GLY A 139 -8.52 -5.71 1.59
N LYS A 140 -8.03 -6.67 0.79
CA LYS A 140 -8.04 -8.10 1.12
C LYS A 140 -6.68 -8.61 1.53
N THR A 141 -6.69 -9.58 2.43
CA THR A 141 -5.51 -10.32 2.83
C THR A 141 -5.13 -11.37 1.79
N GLN A 142 -3.88 -11.82 1.82
CA GLN A 142 -3.39 -12.87 0.92
C GLN A 142 -4.19 -14.16 1.11
N ASP A 143 -4.54 -14.50 2.35
CA ASP A 143 -5.30 -15.71 2.66
C ASP A 143 -6.74 -15.62 2.14
N GLU A 144 -7.35 -14.43 2.22
CA GLU A 144 -8.68 -14.19 1.65
C GLU A 144 -8.68 -14.31 0.12
N ILE A 145 -7.60 -13.86 -0.55
CA ILE A 145 -7.45 -14.02 -1.99
C ILE A 145 -7.17 -15.49 -2.35
N ALA A 146 -6.38 -16.20 -1.53
CA ALA A 146 -6.07 -17.61 -1.71
C ALA A 146 -7.26 -18.55 -1.40
N ALA A 147 -8.27 -18.07 -0.69
CA ALA A 147 -9.50 -18.82 -0.41
C ALA A 147 -10.45 -18.87 -1.63
N ILE A 148 -10.19 -18.05 -2.66
CA ILE A 148 -10.99 -18.03 -3.89
C ILE A 148 -10.65 -19.25 -4.73
N ASP A 149 -11.69 -19.93 -5.23
CA ASP A 149 -11.52 -21.14 -6.03
C ASP A 149 -10.61 -20.89 -7.24
N GLY A 150 -9.62 -21.76 -7.43
CA GLY A 150 -8.60 -21.64 -8.49
C GLY A 150 -7.45 -20.66 -8.23
N ILE A 151 -7.44 -19.92 -7.11
CA ILE A 151 -6.35 -19.03 -6.72
C ILE A 151 -5.57 -19.65 -5.56
N GLY A 152 -4.46 -20.33 -5.85
CA GLY A 152 -3.58 -20.88 -4.81
C GLY A 152 -2.75 -19.81 -4.08
N PRO A 153 -2.11 -20.16 -2.94
CA PRO A 153 -1.35 -19.22 -2.10
C PRO A 153 -0.21 -18.53 -2.85
N THR A 154 0.48 -19.25 -3.74
CA THR A 154 1.54 -18.68 -4.58
C THR A 154 1.01 -17.61 -5.53
N ARG A 155 -0.18 -17.82 -6.11
CA ARG A 155 -0.79 -16.84 -7.02
C ARG A 155 -1.33 -15.64 -6.24
N ALA A 156 -1.99 -15.89 -5.12
CA ALA A 156 -2.44 -14.82 -4.23
C ALA A 156 -1.28 -13.91 -3.80
N ALA A 157 -0.11 -14.48 -3.48
CA ALA A 157 1.08 -13.69 -3.18
C ALA A 157 1.54 -12.81 -4.36
N LYS A 158 1.54 -13.34 -5.59
CA LYS A 158 1.91 -12.57 -6.80
C LYS A 158 0.93 -11.45 -7.09
N ILE A 159 -0.36 -11.76 -7.09
CA ILE A 159 -1.44 -10.78 -7.31
C ILE A 159 -1.34 -9.68 -6.26
N ARG A 160 -1.12 -10.03 -4.99
CA ARG A 160 -0.96 -9.06 -3.92
C ARG A 160 0.30 -8.21 -4.08
N ALA A 161 1.41 -8.80 -4.49
CA ALA A 161 2.64 -8.06 -4.77
C ALA A 161 2.47 -7.08 -5.95
N ALA A 162 1.76 -7.49 -7.02
CA ALA A 162 1.46 -6.62 -8.15
C ALA A 162 0.60 -5.42 -7.72
N VAL A 163 -0.46 -5.69 -6.97
CA VAL A 163 -1.39 -4.67 -6.45
C VAL A 163 -0.71 -3.71 -5.45
N GLU A 164 0.23 -4.20 -4.64
CA GLU A 164 0.99 -3.42 -3.65
C GLU A 164 2.08 -2.56 -4.31
N PHE A 165 2.78 -3.07 -5.34
CA PHE A 165 3.81 -2.33 -6.07
C PHE A 165 3.27 -1.07 -6.76
N GLU A 166 1.99 -1.09 -7.13
CA GLU A 166 1.28 -0.01 -7.82
C GLU A 166 0.58 0.96 -6.85
N ALA A 167 0.61 0.70 -5.54
CA ALA A 167 0.06 1.58 -4.53
C ALA A 167 1.14 2.50 -3.95
N PRO A 168 1.00 3.85 -3.97
CA PRO A 168 1.67 4.66 -2.96
C PRO A 168 1.03 4.30 -1.62
N SER A 169 1.87 3.84 -0.70
CA SER A 169 1.56 3.40 0.67
C SER A 169 0.49 4.28 1.34
N GLN A 170 -0.79 3.91 1.19
CA GLN A 170 -1.81 4.32 2.13
C GLN A 170 -1.53 3.46 3.35
N ALA A 171 -0.79 4.05 4.30
CA ALA A 171 -0.56 3.47 5.60
C ALA A 171 -1.92 3.26 6.25
N THR A 172 -2.45 2.04 6.09
CA THR A 172 -3.54 1.53 6.89
C THR A 172 -2.98 1.51 8.30
N THR A 173 -3.24 2.58 9.05
CA THR A 173 -3.09 2.62 10.49
C THR A 173 -4.15 1.68 11.04
N SER A 174 -3.92 0.38 10.86
CA SER A 174 -4.60 -0.65 11.60
C SER A 174 -4.26 -0.34 13.04
N ASN A 175 -5.27 0.06 13.81
CA ASN A 175 -5.21 0.06 15.26
C ASN A 175 -4.87 -1.38 15.69
N ILE A 176 -3.58 -1.70 15.72
CA ILE A 176 -3.06 -2.80 16.48
C ILE A 176 -3.18 -2.32 17.91
N THR A 177 -4.31 -2.58 18.56
CA THR A 177 -4.33 -2.65 20.01
C THR A 177 -3.38 -3.79 20.36
N PRO A 178 -2.20 -3.53 20.97
CA PRO A 178 -1.46 -4.63 21.55
C PRO A 178 -2.39 -5.26 22.59
N ARG A 179 -2.86 -6.48 22.33
CA ARG A 179 -3.41 -7.31 23.38
C ARG A 179 -2.26 -7.57 24.33
N THR A 180 -2.21 -6.79 25.41
CA THR A 180 -1.44 -7.12 26.59
C THR A 180 -2.12 -8.34 27.20
N THR A 181 -1.77 -9.53 26.70
CA THR A 181 -2.03 -10.76 27.43
C THR A 181 -1.10 -10.72 28.63
N SER A 182 -1.68 -10.32 29.75
CA SER A 182 -1.11 -10.45 31.09
C SER A 182 -0.99 -11.94 31.45
N ASP A 183 -0.14 -12.69 30.75
CA ASP A 183 0.27 -14.03 31.15
C ASP A 183 1.69 -13.97 31.68
N THR A 184 1.79 -13.44 32.89
CA THR A 184 2.95 -13.54 33.75
C THR A 184 3.11 -14.97 34.26
N GLU A 185 3.50 -15.94 33.42
CA GLU A 185 4.08 -17.21 33.93
C GLU A 185 4.77 -18.06 32.84
N VAL A 186 5.89 -17.62 32.27
CA VAL A 186 6.90 -18.53 31.67
C VAL A 186 8.24 -17.79 31.59
N LEU A 187 8.80 -17.47 32.76
CA LEU A 187 10.15 -16.91 32.86
C LEU A 187 11.00 -17.62 33.91
N ARG A 188 11.08 -18.96 33.84
CA ARG A 188 12.17 -19.72 34.47
C ARG A 188 12.47 -21.00 33.71
N GLU A 189 13.28 -20.90 32.66
CA GLU A 189 14.36 -21.88 32.47
C GLU A 189 15.46 -21.22 31.63
N THR A 190 16.45 -20.66 32.31
CA THR A 190 17.70 -20.19 31.72
C THR A 190 18.47 -21.38 31.16
N ARG A 191 18.16 -21.81 29.94
CA ARG A 191 19.10 -22.62 29.16
C ARG A 191 20.21 -21.69 28.70
N ALA A 192 21.35 -21.76 29.36
CA ALA A 192 22.59 -21.12 28.93
C ALA A 192 22.93 -21.59 27.50
N VAL A 193 22.48 -20.84 26.49
CA VAL A 193 22.94 -21.02 25.13
C VAL A 193 24.26 -20.27 25.02
N ASN A 194 25.31 -21.08 25.03
CA ASN A 194 26.72 -20.74 24.98
C ASN A 194 27.01 -19.65 23.92
N LEU A 195 27.33 -18.44 24.37
CA LEU A 195 27.72 -17.28 23.56
C LEU A 195 29.17 -17.39 23.04
N ALA A 196 29.69 -18.61 22.83
CA ALA A 196 31.08 -18.86 22.38
C ALA A 196 31.19 -19.16 20.87
N ALA A 197 30.09 -19.32 20.16
CA ALA A 197 30.11 -19.79 18.76
C ALA A 197 30.50 -18.73 17.71
N PHE A 198 30.52 -17.43 18.06
CA PHE A 198 30.74 -16.37 17.05
C PHE A 198 32.21 -16.01 16.76
N ASN A 199 33.17 -16.41 17.60
CA ASN A 199 34.58 -16.01 17.41
C ASN A 199 35.46 -17.01 16.64
N ASN A 200 34.91 -18.10 16.11
CA ASN A 200 35.70 -19.10 15.34
C ASN A 200 35.49 -19.05 13.82
N VAL A 201 34.68 -18.11 13.29
CA VAL A 201 34.37 -18.02 11.84
C VAL A 201 35.44 -17.25 11.04
N LEU A 202 36.53 -16.79 11.68
CA LEU A 202 37.66 -16.14 10.99
C LEU A 202 38.98 -16.92 11.07
N LYS A 203 38.96 -18.20 11.44
CA LYS A 203 40.12 -19.06 11.21
C LYS A 203 40.12 -19.49 9.75
N THR A 204 40.97 -18.82 8.97
CA THR A 204 41.49 -19.39 7.72
C THR A 204 41.97 -20.81 8.02
N PRO A 205 41.55 -21.84 7.26
CA PRO A 205 42.19 -23.13 7.39
C PRO A 205 43.68 -22.93 7.06
N ASP A 206 44.57 -23.32 7.98
CA ASP A 206 45.96 -23.57 7.63
C ASP A 206 45.94 -24.62 6.54
N VAL A 207 46.18 -24.19 5.31
CA VAL A 207 46.41 -25.10 4.20
C VAL A 207 47.80 -25.64 4.43
N ASP A 208 47.86 -26.76 5.15
CA ASP A 208 49.05 -27.61 5.19
C ASP A 208 49.53 -27.79 3.75
N GLN A 209 50.77 -27.37 3.52
CA GLN A 209 51.46 -27.49 2.24
C GLN A 209 51.76 -28.97 1.93
N ASP A 210 50.74 -29.82 1.72
CA ASP A 210 51.02 -31.19 1.26
C ASP A 210 49.88 -31.98 0.59
N ARG A 211 48.88 -31.34 -0.03
CA ARG A 211 48.01 -32.02 -1.02
C ARG A 211 47.64 -31.08 -2.17
N GLY A 212 48.30 -31.29 -3.31
CA GLY A 212 48.15 -30.50 -4.53
C GLY A 212 46.76 -30.62 -5.16
N VAL A 213 45.86 -29.70 -4.80
CA VAL A 213 44.64 -29.41 -5.56
C VAL A 213 44.80 -28.02 -6.17
N ALA A 214 45.16 -27.98 -7.45
CA ALA A 214 45.21 -26.74 -8.22
C ALA A 214 43.79 -26.13 -8.33
N PRO A 215 43.62 -24.81 -8.21
CA PRO A 215 42.33 -24.18 -8.45
C PRO A 215 41.91 -24.42 -9.91
N THR A 216 40.80 -25.14 -10.10
CA THR A 216 40.22 -25.40 -11.42
C THR A 216 39.68 -24.09 -12.00
N ALA A 217 40.49 -23.44 -12.85
CA ALA A 217 40.02 -22.39 -13.73
C ALA A 217 39.04 -23.02 -14.74
N ASN A 218 37.74 -22.82 -14.54
CA ASN A 218 36.72 -23.24 -15.50
C ASN A 218 36.75 -22.28 -16.71
N ASN A 219 37.67 -22.52 -17.63
CA ASN A 219 37.70 -21.97 -18.98
C ASN A 219 37.98 -23.14 -19.94
N VAL A 220 36.93 -23.80 -20.39
CA VAL A 220 37.04 -24.81 -21.46
C VAL A 220 36.65 -24.16 -22.78
N PHE A 221 37.68 -23.76 -23.51
CA PHE A 221 37.72 -23.79 -24.97
C PHE A 221 37.28 -25.19 -25.46
N THR A 222 36.20 -25.28 -26.21
CA THR A 222 35.97 -26.41 -27.12
C THR A 222 36.41 -26.00 -28.53
N ARG A 223 37.56 -26.52 -28.95
CA ARG A 223 38.10 -26.39 -30.32
C ARG A 223 37.97 -27.74 -31.02
N GLY A 224 37.19 -27.76 -32.11
CA GLY A 224 37.50 -28.48 -33.35
C GLY A 224 36.88 -29.87 -33.57
N SER A 225 36.12 -30.00 -34.67
CA SER A 225 36.47 -30.93 -35.77
C SER A 225 35.53 -30.76 -36.98
N ASP A 226 36.13 -30.41 -38.12
CA ASP A 226 35.82 -30.86 -39.48
C ASP A 226 34.38 -30.90 -40.01
N ARG A 227 34.11 -30.04 -41.01
CA ARG A 227 33.45 -30.52 -42.24
C ARG A 227 34.05 -29.85 -43.47
N GLN A 228 34.44 -30.71 -44.39
CA GLN A 228 35.07 -30.41 -45.67
C GLN A 228 34.16 -29.60 -46.60
N LYS A 229 34.85 -28.97 -47.56
CA LYS A 229 34.42 -28.41 -48.83
C LYS A 229 33.21 -29.12 -49.45
N ASP A 230 32.35 -28.36 -50.11
CA ASP A 230 32.05 -28.57 -51.54
C ASP A 230 31.55 -27.25 -52.14
N ASN A 231 32.01 -27.01 -53.37
CA ASN A 231 31.73 -25.87 -54.25
C ASN A 231 31.28 -26.46 -55.58
#